data_AF-A0A448FB95-F1
#
_entry.id   AF-A0A448FB95-F1
#
_cell.length_a   1.000
_cell.length_b   1.000
_cell.length_c   1.000
_cell.angle_alpha   90.00
_cell.angle_beta   90.00
_cell.angle_gamma   90.00
#
_symmetry.space_group_name_H-M   'P 1'
#
loop_
_entity.id
_entity.type
_entity.pdbx_description
1 polymer ?
#
loop_
_entity_poly.entity_id
_entity_poly.type
_entity_poly.pdbx_seq_one_letter_code
_entity_poly.pdbx_strand_id
1 'polypeptide(L)'
;MKLVKTLSAIAVVAVLAACSNSAKKEEPIVKSEKTVVYSCGKKPVKVVYQFEGKEAVEAQVSLGKKVIAEGLQRDTAQKDFTSFASDKYTWNVDTGFTLDNTTEVDAVMLTQKGKKSDKILAKNCSINAKATAKANQ
;
A
#
# COMPACT_ATOMS: atom_id res chain seq x y z
N MET A 1 -52.22 64.92 5.55
CA MET A 1 -52.55 63.61 6.17
C MET A 1 -51.75 62.54 5.40
N LYS A 2 -50.57 62.14 5.88
CA LYS A 2 -50.31 60.84 6.57
C LYS A 2 -50.91 59.62 5.85
N LEU A 3 -50.08 58.76 5.25
CA LEU A 3 -49.89 57.37 5.68
C LEU A 3 -48.86 56.61 4.81
N VAL A 4 -47.82 56.19 5.53
CA VAL A 4 -46.76 55.22 5.21
C VAL A 4 -47.36 53.83 4.95
N LYS A 5 -46.70 52.97 4.16
CA LYS A 5 -46.76 51.48 4.23
C LYS A 5 -45.73 50.86 3.27
N THR A 6 -44.46 50.76 3.68
CA THR A 6 -43.80 49.51 4.14
C THR A 6 -43.86 48.35 3.12
N LEU A 7 -42.79 48.16 2.35
CA LEU A 7 -42.51 46.88 1.67
C LEU A 7 -42.21 45.83 2.73
N SER A 8 -43.05 44.79 2.77
CA SER A 8 -42.87 43.62 3.62
C SER A 8 -41.83 42.70 2.98
N ALA A 9 -40.66 42.57 3.60
CA ALA A 9 -39.66 41.57 3.23
C ALA A 9 -40.09 40.22 3.81
N ILE A 10 -40.40 39.27 2.93
CA ILE A 10 -40.73 37.89 3.28
C ILE A 10 -39.43 37.19 3.65
N ALA A 11 -39.25 36.91 4.95
CA ALA A 11 -38.19 36.05 5.43
C ALA A 11 -38.56 34.58 5.12
N VAL A 12 -37.83 33.96 4.18
CA VAL A 12 -37.94 32.53 3.90
C VAL A 12 -37.20 31.78 5.01
N VAL A 13 -37.96 31.12 5.89
CA VAL A 13 -37.40 30.18 6.86
C VAL A 13 -37.08 28.88 6.11
N ALA A 14 -35.80 28.64 5.85
CA ALA A 14 -35.34 27.35 5.36
C ALA A 14 -35.43 26.33 6.50
N VAL A 15 -36.45 25.47 6.45
CA VAL A 15 -36.54 24.29 7.31
C VAL A 15 -35.54 23.26 6.78
N LEU A 16 -34.41 23.10 7.47
CA LEU A 16 -33.50 21.98 7.25
C LEU A 16 -34.20 20.71 7.75
N ALA A 17 -34.88 20.01 6.83
CA ALA A 17 -35.27 18.64 7.03
C ALA A 17 -34.00 17.80 7.21
N ALA A 18 -33.75 17.36 8.44
CA ALA A 18 -32.71 16.40 8.74
C ALA A 18 -33.09 15.05 8.11
N CYS A 19 -32.59 14.81 6.90
CA CYS A 19 -32.59 13.47 6.32
C CYS A 19 -31.60 12.62 7.12
N SER A 20 -32.14 11.82 8.03
CA SER A 20 -31.45 10.73 8.72
C SER A 20 -31.14 9.61 7.72
N ASN A 21 -30.12 9.83 6.87
CA ASN A 21 -29.41 8.75 6.21
C ASN A 21 -28.18 8.43 7.06
N SER A 22 -28.24 7.34 7.82
CA SER A 22 -27.05 6.68 8.36
C SER A 22 -26.25 6.09 7.20
N ALA A 23 -25.63 6.96 6.39
CA ALA A 23 -24.52 6.58 5.55
C ALA A 23 -23.41 6.14 6.50
N LYS A 24 -23.07 4.85 6.47
CA LYS A 24 -21.88 4.31 7.11
C LYS A 24 -20.72 5.18 6.63
N LYS A 25 -20.19 6.01 7.54
CA LYS A 25 -19.08 6.90 7.28
C LYS A 25 -17.88 5.99 6.98
N GLU A 26 -17.59 5.74 5.71
CA GLU A 26 -16.33 5.11 5.32
C GLU A 26 -15.22 6.04 5.79
N GLU A 27 -14.50 5.60 6.83
CA GLU A 27 -13.29 6.30 7.25
C GLU A 27 -12.29 6.27 6.08
N PRO A 28 -11.61 7.38 5.78
CA PRO A 28 -10.65 7.41 4.69
C PRO A 28 -9.55 6.38 4.95
N ILE A 29 -9.34 5.48 3.98
CA ILE A 29 -8.26 4.49 4.02
C ILE A 29 -6.93 5.25 4.02
N VAL A 30 -6.23 5.24 5.16
CA VAL A 30 -4.93 5.88 5.28
C VAL A 30 -3.91 5.06 4.51
N LYS A 31 -3.39 5.65 3.43
CA LYS A 31 -2.29 5.08 2.64
C LYS A 31 -0.96 5.50 3.24
N SER A 32 -0.01 4.58 3.31
CA SER A 32 1.35 4.86 3.76
C SER A 32 2.37 4.03 3.01
N GLU A 33 3.62 4.47 3.03
CA GLU A 33 4.73 3.80 2.35
C GLU A 33 5.81 3.40 3.35
N LYS A 34 6.41 2.22 3.13
CA LYS A 34 7.69 1.86 3.74
C LYS A 34 8.63 1.24 2.74
N THR A 35 9.89 1.65 2.82
CA THR A 35 10.97 1.02 2.07
C THR A 35 11.65 -0.04 2.92
N VAL A 36 11.77 -1.27 2.43
CA VAL A 36 12.57 -2.33 3.08
C VAL A 36 13.72 -2.71 2.16
N VAL A 37 14.91 -2.84 2.73
CA VAL A 37 16.10 -3.30 2.01
C VAL A 37 16.47 -4.68 2.51
N TYR A 38 16.52 -5.64 1.60
CA TYR A 38 16.91 -7.01 1.84
C TYR A 38 18.30 -7.31 1.26
N SER A 39 18.99 -8.26 1.89
CA SER A 39 20.20 -8.89 1.40
C SER A 39 19.87 -10.29 0.87
N CYS A 40 19.76 -10.44 -0.44
CA CYS A 40 19.49 -11.72 -1.09
C CYS A 40 20.82 -12.36 -1.52
N GLY A 41 21.48 -13.05 -0.58
CA GLY A 41 22.89 -13.43 -0.74
C GLY A 41 23.77 -12.18 -0.87
N LYS A 42 24.46 -12.02 -2.01
CA LYS A 42 25.30 -10.83 -2.30
C LYS A 42 24.56 -9.71 -3.05
N LYS A 43 23.26 -9.87 -3.32
CA LYS A 43 22.48 -8.90 -4.11
C LYS A 43 21.56 -8.10 -3.19
N PRO A 44 21.71 -6.77 -3.12
CA PRO A 44 20.74 -5.94 -2.41
C PRO A 44 19.45 -5.84 -3.23
N VAL A 45 18.31 -6.06 -2.57
CA VAL A 45 16.97 -5.83 -3.13
C VAL A 45 16.29 -4.76 -2.28
N LYS A 46 15.88 -3.66 -2.91
CA LYS A 46 15.11 -2.61 -2.26
C LYS A 46 13.65 -2.73 -2.70
N VAL A 47 12.74 -2.79 -1.74
CA VAL A 47 11.30 -2.88 -1.99
C VAL A 47 10.61 -1.69 -1.36
N VAL A 48 9.77 -1.01 -2.13
CA VAL A 48 8.83 -0.01 -1.59
C VAL A 48 7.47 -0.68 -1.51
N TYR A 49 6.90 -0.73 -0.31
CA TYR A 49 5.58 -1.27 -0.06
C TYR A 49 4.59 -0.15 0.18
N GLN A 50 3.44 -0.23 -0.48
CA GLN A 50 2.26 0.56 -0.16
C GLN A 50 1.40 -0.21 0.83
N PHE A 51 0.92 0.50 1.84
CA PHE A 51 0.02 -0.03 2.85
C PHE A 51 -1.32 0.69 2.84
N GLU A 52 -2.39 -0.06 3.04
CA GLU A 52 -3.71 0.44 3.39
C GLU A 52 -4.01 -0.01 4.83
N GLY A 53 -3.97 0.93 5.78
CA GLY A 53 -3.90 0.59 7.20
C GLY A 53 -2.62 -0.19 7.52
N LYS A 54 -2.76 -1.42 8.03
CA LYS A 54 -1.63 -2.31 8.35
C LYS A 54 -1.26 -3.28 7.24
N GLU A 55 -2.11 -3.42 6.23
CA GLU A 55 -1.98 -4.42 5.18
C GLU A 55 -1.16 -3.87 4.02
N ALA A 56 -0.12 -4.62 3.62
CA ALA A 56 0.63 -4.30 2.41
C ALA A 56 -0.19 -4.71 1.18
N VAL A 57 -0.47 -3.74 0.32
CA VAL A 57 -1.34 -3.91 -0.87
C VAL A 57 -0.57 -3.91 -2.19
N GLU A 58 0.59 -3.25 -2.24
CA GLU A 58 1.41 -3.16 -3.45
C GLU A 58 2.90 -3.16 -3.12
N ALA A 59 3.73 -3.69 -4.02
CA ALA A 59 5.18 -3.64 -3.95
C ALA A 59 5.83 -3.17 -5.26
N GLN A 60 6.85 -2.33 -5.12
CA GLN A 60 7.81 -2.01 -6.18
C GLN A 60 9.19 -2.56 -5.80
N VAL A 61 9.80 -3.35 -6.68
CA VAL A 61 11.03 -4.08 -6.41
C VAL A 61 12.19 -3.60 -7.28
N SER A 62 13.26 -3.19 -6.62
CA SER A 62 14.53 -2.80 -7.23
C SER A 62 15.63 -3.81 -6.93
N LEU A 63 16.36 -4.26 -7.95
CA LEU A 63 17.56 -5.08 -7.80
C LEU A 63 18.79 -4.20 -8.03
N GLY A 64 19.56 -3.94 -6.97
CA GLY A 64 20.59 -2.91 -7.00
C GLY A 64 20.00 -1.51 -7.24
N LYS A 65 20.45 -0.82 -8.29
CA LYS A 65 19.99 0.53 -8.65
C LYS A 65 18.82 0.54 -9.66
N LYS A 66 18.42 -0.63 -10.18
CA LYS A 66 17.42 -0.73 -11.25
C LYS A 66 16.09 -1.21 -10.69
N VAL A 67 15.02 -0.49 -11.00
CA VAL A 67 13.65 -0.99 -10.78
C VAL A 67 13.38 -2.13 -11.76
N ILE A 68 12.98 -3.29 -11.23
CA ILE A 68 12.72 -4.51 -12.02
C ILE A 68 11.22 -4.77 -12.18
N ALA A 69 10.45 -4.44 -11.14
CA ALA A 69 9.01 -4.59 -11.13
C ALA A 69 8.36 -3.44 -10.36
N GLU A 70 7.24 -2.96 -10.88
CA GLU A 70 6.40 -1.89 -10.31
C GLU A 70 4.96 -2.41 -10.27
N GLY A 71 4.15 -1.88 -9.35
CA GLY A 71 2.73 -2.22 -9.30
C GLY A 71 2.41 -3.68 -8.96
N LEU A 72 3.30 -4.41 -8.26
CA LEU A 72 3.02 -5.79 -7.87
C LEU A 72 1.92 -5.81 -6.82
N GLN A 73 0.74 -6.30 -7.18
CA GLN A 73 -0.42 -6.31 -6.29
C GLN A 73 -0.35 -7.47 -5.31
N ARG A 74 -0.83 -7.25 -4.08
CA ARG A 74 -0.96 -8.32 -3.08
C ARG A 74 -1.86 -9.44 -3.63
N ASP A 75 -1.31 -10.64 -3.68
CA ASP A 75 -2.07 -11.86 -3.97
C ASP A 75 -2.71 -12.36 -2.67
N THR A 76 -3.99 -12.04 -2.50
CA THR A 76 -4.77 -12.43 -1.32
C THR A 76 -5.26 -13.87 -1.37
N ALA A 77 -5.15 -14.55 -2.52
CA ALA A 77 -5.48 -15.97 -2.63
C ALA A 77 -4.38 -16.85 -2.02
N GLN A 78 -3.13 -16.38 -2.00
CA GLN A 78 -2.03 -17.03 -1.30
C GLN A 78 -2.15 -16.83 0.22
N LYS A 79 -2.17 -17.93 0.99
CA LYS A 79 -2.38 -17.95 2.44
C LYS A 79 -1.16 -18.38 3.25
N ASP A 80 -0.22 -19.10 2.63
CA ASP A 80 0.95 -19.64 3.33
C ASP A 80 2.02 -18.57 3.58
N PHE A 81 2.10 -17.56 2.70
CA PHE A 81 3.06 -16.48 2.77
C PHE A 81 2.51 -15.20 2.13
N THR A 82 3.19 -14.07 2.32
CA THR A 82 2.78 -12.81 1.69
C THR A 82 3.36 -12.74 0.27
N SER A 83 2.49 -12.69 -0.74
CA SER A 83 2.89 -12.68 -2.15
C SER A 83 2.42 -11.40 -2.83
N PHE A 84 3.27 -10.80 -3.66
CA PHE A 84 2.93 -9.70 -4.54
C PHE A 84 3.22 -10.11 -5.98
N ALA A 85 2.29 -9.90 -6.90
CA ALA A 85 2.40 -10.43 -8.25
C ALA A 85 1.92 -9.48 -9.34
N SER A 86 2.46 -9.69 -10.53
CA SER A 86 1.96 -9.20 -11.81
C SER A 86 1.94 -10.34 -12.84
N ASP A 87 1.66 -10.01 -14.10
CA ASP A 87 1.80 -10.93 -15.23
C ASP A 87 3.25 -11.41 -15.44
N LYS A 88 4.24 -10.61 -15.04
CA LYS A 88 5.67 -10.84 -15.32
C LYS A 88 6.51 -11.22 -14.12
N TYR A 89 6.10 -10.85 -12.90
CA TYR A 89 6.95 -11.06 -11.72
C TYR A 89 6.13 -11.50 -10.51
N THR A 90 6.80 -12.17 -9.58
CA THR A 90 6.33 -12.37 -8.21
C THR A 90 7.41 -11.97 -7.22
N TRP A 91 6.99 -11.36 -6.11
CA TRP A 91 7.81 -11.04 -4.97
C TRP A 91 7.18 -11.66 -3.73
N ASN A 92 7.88 -12.60 -3.12
CA ASN A 92 7.36 -13.38 -2.00
C ASN A 92 8.11 -13.02 -0.73
N VAL A 93 7.36 -12.74 0.32
CA VAL A 93 7.79 -12.37 1.66
C VAL A 93 7.27 -13.41 2.63
N ASP A 94 7.96 -13.64 3.75
CA ASP A 94 7.49 -14.59 4.75
C ASP A 94 6.11 -14.22 5.31
N THR A 95 5.48 -15.20 5.95
CA THR A 95 4.13 -15.10 6.51
C THR A 95 4.05 -13.97 7.54
N GLY A 96 2.91 -13.27 7.57
CA GLY A 96 2.63 -12.26 8.60
C GLY A 96 3.23 -10.88 8.35
N PHE A 97 3.74 -10.60 7.15
CA PHE A 97 4.22 -9.25 6.78
C PHE A 97 3.11 -8.19 6.89
N THR A 98 3.35 -7.16 7.69
CA THR A 98 2.46 -6.01 7.96
C THR A 98 3.28 -4.73 8.15
N LEU A 99 2.62 -3.58 8.24
CA LEU A 99 3.29 -2.29 8.49
C LEU A 99 4.13 -2.31 9.78
N ASP A 100 3.65 -2.99 10.82
CA ASP A 100 4.23 -2.97 12.17
C ASP A 100 5.54 -3.77 12.26
N ASN A 101 5.78 -4.71 11.34
CA ASN A 101 6.93 -5.64 11.41
C ASN A 101 7.84 -5.59 10.16
N THR A 102 7.82 -4.47 9.44
CA THR A 102 8.62 -4.27 8.21
C THR A 102 10.14 -4.44 8.38
N THR A 103 10.65 -4.44 9.62
CA THR A 103 12.07 -4.66 9.96
C THR A 103 12.36 -6.06 10.50
N GLU A 104 11.36 -6.94 10.57
CA GLU A 104 11.47 -8.25 11.23
C GLU A 104 11.18 -9.43 10.30
N VAL A 105 10.44 -9.22 9.21
CA VAL A 105 10.01 -10.29 8.30
C VAL A 105 10.88 -10.36 7.05
N ASP A 106 11.61 -11.46 6.93
CA ASP A 106 12.45 -11.76 5.78
C ASP A 106 11.65 -11.98 4.49
N ALA A 107 12.35 -11.94 3.36
CA ALA A 107 11.79 -12.25 2.06
C ALA A 107 12.32 -13.56 1.49
N VAL A 108 11.48 -14.21 0.69
CA VAL A 108 11.77 -15.51 0.12
C VAL A 108 12.50 -15.35 -1.21
N MET A 109 11.86 -14.74 -2.20
CA MET A 109 12.43 -14.60 -3.55
C MET A 109 11.73 -13.57 -4.46
N LEU A 110 12.49 -13.06 -5.43
CA LEU A 110 12.01 -12.37 -6.62
C LEU A 110 12.09 -13.32 -7.81
N THR A 111 10.96 -13.54 -8.47
CA THR A 111 10.86 -14.44 -9.62
C THR A 111 10.32 -13.69 -10.84
N GLN A 112 10.94 -13.91 -12.00
CA GLN A 112 10.44 -13.51 -13.30
C GLN A 112 9.68 -14.68 -13.93
N LYS A 113 8.42 -14.46 -14.28
CA LYS A 113 7.57 -15.45 -14.95
C LYS A 113 8.03 -15.67 -16.38
N GLY A 114 8.10 -16.92 -16.80
CA GLY A 114 8.48 -17.31 -18.16
C GLY A 114 7.42 -18.15 -18.85
N LYS A 115 7.51 -18.28 -20.18
CA LYS A 115 6.56 -19.09 -20.96
C LYS A 115 6.71 -20.60 -20.72
N LYS A 116 7.93 -21.05 -20.40
CA LYS A 116 8.29 -22.46 -20.19
C LYS A 116 8.77 -22.76 -18.78
N SER A 117 9.47 -21.79 -18.20
CA SER A 117 10.04 -21.91 -16.86
C SER A 117 10.25 -20.52 -16.30
N ASP A 118 10.02 -20.38 -15.00
CA ASP A 118 10.29 -19.16 -14.29
C ASP A 118 11.78 -19.02 -13.95
N LYS A 119 12.22 -17.77 -13.76
CA LYS A 119 13.60 -17.45 -13.42
C LYS A 119 13.67 -16.74 -12.08
N ILE A 120 14.37 -17.33 -11.12
CA ILE A 120 14.67 -16.70 -9.84
C ILE A 120 15.77 -15.65 -10.03
N LEU A 121 15.46 -14.39 -9.71
CA LEU A 121 16.39 -13.27 -9.82
C LEU A 121 17.14 -12.99 -8.51
N ALA A 122 16.47 -13.21 -7.39
CA ALA A 122 16.97 -13.11 -6.03
C ALA A 122 16.26 -14.13 -5.13
N LYS A 123 16.96 -14.71 -4.15
CA LYS A 123 16.42 -15.70 -3.19
C LYS A 123 17.11 -15.62 -1.84
N ASN A 124 16.47 -16.18 -0.80
CA ASN A 124 16.96 -16.25 0.58
C ASN A 124 17.34 -14.84 1.07
N CYS A 125 16.34 -13.96 1.11
CA CYS A 125 16.51 -12.53 1.29
C CYS A 125 16.31 -12.15 2.76
N SER A 126 17.39 -11.99 3.51
CA SER A 126 17.30 -11.53 4.89
C SER A 126 17.17 -10.00 4.96
N ILE A 127 16.48 -9.47 5.94
CA ILE A 127 16.40 -8.01 6.15
C ILE A 127 17.80 -7.42 6.38
N ASN A 128 18.05 -6.27 5.76
CA ASN A 128 19.16 -5.39 6.09
C ASN A 128 18.63 -4.21 6.92
N ALA A 129 18.59 -4.36 8.23
CA ALA A 129 18.00 -3.38 9.15
C ALA A 129 18.65 -2.00 9.05
N LYS A 130 19.99 -1.94 8.90
CA LYS A 130 20.73 -0.68 8.77
C LYS A 130 20.38 0.06 7.48
N ALA A 131 20.35 -0.65 6.34
CA ALA A 131 20.00 -0.03 5.06
C ALA A 131 18.51 0.36 5.02
N THR A 132 17.65 -0.45 5.64
CA THR A 132 16.21 -0.17 5.79
C THR A 132 15.99 1.10 6.62
N ALA A 133 16.62 1.22 7.79
CA ALA A 133 16.54 2.43 8.61
C ALA A 133 17.00 3.66 7.83
N LYS A 134 18.13 3.58 7.12
CA LYS A 134 18.63 4.68 6.29
C LYS A 134 17.67 5.08 5.16
N ALA A 135 16.91 4.13 4.60
CA ALA A 135 15.99 4.40 3.50
C ALA A 135 14.67 5.07 3.93
N ASN A 136 14.40 5.16 5.24
CA ASN A 136 13.18 5.75 5.80
C ASN A 136 13.47 6.91 6.79
N GLN A 137 14.69 7.45 6.77
CA GLN A 137 15.06 8.71 7.42
C GLN A 137 14.75 9.88 6.51
#